data_AF-A0A484B1R5-F1
#
_entry.id   AF-A0A484B1R5-F1
#
_cell.length_a   1.000
_cell.length_b   1.000
_cell.length_c   1.000
_cell.angle_alpha   90.00
_cell.angle_beta   90.00
_cell.angle_gamma   90.00
#
_symmetry.space_group_name_H-M   'P 1'
#
loop_
_entity.id
_entity.type
_entity.pdbx_description
1 polymer ?
#
loop_
_entity_poly.entity_id
_entity_poly.type
_entity_poly.pdbx_seq_one_letter_code
_entity_poly.pdbx_strand_id
1 'polypeptide(L)'
;MSVDTYAPSSTLSFLDMDDNELLRGADTQPTQYDYRDFTMPSTSQSQTQADQLDLQSRRVSVQNNDIHPRLASITNDLADLQFEEEDDENGVGGNSAYVKELPPHACKYCGIHDPATVVMCNNCKKWFCNGRGSTSGSHIINHLVRAKHREVTLHGDGPLGETILECYSCGVRNVFVLGFIPAKADSVVVLLCRQPCAAQNSLKDMNWDQEQWKPLIADRCFLHWLVKQPSEQGQLRARQISAAQINKLEELWKDNIEATFQ
;
A
#
# COMPACT_ATOMS: atom_id res chain seq x y z
N MET A 1 31.70 -1.07 73.64
CA MET A 1 33.04 -1.57 73.27
C MET A 1 33.03 -1.88 71.78
N SER A 2 34.22 -1.89 71.17
CA SER A 2 34.63 -2.26 69.79
C SER A 2 34.12 -3.65 69.32
N VAL A 3 34.13 -4.14 68.05
CA VAL A 3 34.38 -3.71 66.61
C VAL A 3 34.00 -4.91 65.68
N ASP A 4 33.68 -4.89 64.37
CA ASP A 4 33.12 -3.87 63.44
C ASP A 4 31.98 -4.46 62.53
N THR A 5 32.07 -4.94 61.26
CA THR A 5 33.16 -5.15 60.27
C THR A 5 32.62 -5.31 58.81
N TYR A 6 32.91 -4.38 57.87
CA TYR A 6 32.81 -4.47 56.36
C TYR A 6 31.39 -4.70 55.72
N ALA A 7 31.06 -4.26 54.49
CA ALA A 7 31.73 -3.44 53.44
C ALA A 7 30.70 -2.60 52.61
N PRO A 8 31.11 -1.53 51.88
CA PRO A 8 30.18 -0.60 51.20
C PRO A 8 30.21 -0.58 49.64
N SER A 9 29.12 -0.05 49.06
CA SER A 9 28.98 0.68 47.77
C SER A 9 29.56 0.15 46.45
N SER A 10 28.68 0.11 45.42
CA SER A 10 29.05 0.22 44.00
C SER A 10 28.07 1.14 43.26
N THR A 11 28.52 2.33 42.84
CA THR A 11 27.76 3.24 41.97
C THR A 11 28.14 3.00 40.51
N LEU A 12 27.17 2.92 39.60
CA LEU A 12 27.44 2.74 38.16
C LEU A 12 27.94 4.03 37.51
N SER A 13 29.26 4.17 37.40
CA SER A 13 29.92 5.18 36.57
C SER A 13 30.12 4.66 35.14
N PHE A 14 29.77 5.47 34.14
CA PHE A 14 30.24 5.27 32.77
C PHE A 14 31.78 5.33 32.73
N LEU A 15 32.38 4.51 31.87
CA LEU A 15 33.75 4.67 31.40
C LEU A 15 33.76 4.46 29.90
N ASP A 16 34.28 5.44 29.17
CA ASP A 16 34.77 5.23 27.82
C ASP A 16 36.03 4.35 27.87
N MET A 17 36.21 3.49 26.89
CA MET A 17 37.49 2.86 26.59
C MET A 17 37.78 3.07 25.10
N ASP A 18 38.71 3.98 24.85
CA ASP A 18 39.18 4.35 23.53
C ASP A 18 40.13 3.29 22.93
N ASP A 19 40.57 3.58 21.70
CA ASP A 19 41.30 2.70 20.79
C ASP A 19 42.54 1.92 21.30
N ASN A 20 42.87 0.88 20.52
CA ASN A 20 44.20 0.30 20.35
C ASN A 20 44.87 -0.48 21.52
N GLU A 21 44.45 -1.74 21.73
CA GLU A 21 45.35 -2.92 21.65
C GLU A 21 44.56 -4.25 21.66
N LEU A 22 44.38 -4.89 20.49
CA LEU A 22 44.00 -6.32 20.42
C LEU A 22 44.52 -7.01 19.16
N LEU A 23 45.85 -6.96 18.97
CA LEU A 23 46.56 -7.70 17.94
C LEU A 23 46.55 -9.22 18.21
N ARG A 24 46.07 -10.03 17.24
CA ARG A 24 46.86 -11.09 16.55
C ARG A 24 46.05 -11.97 15.60
N GLY A 25 46.38 -11.87 14.31
CA GLY A 25 46.54 -12.96 13.33
C GLY A 25 45.49 -14.07 13.23
N ALA A 26 44.68 -14.02 12.16
CA ALA A 26 43.95 -15.17 11.62
C ALA A 26 43.78 -15.03 10.09
N ASP A 27 44.83 -15.32 9.31
CA ASP A 27 44.77 -15.29 7.84
C ASP A 27 44.05 -16.53 7.28
N THR A 28 42.87 -16.34 6.66
CA THR A 28 42.22 -17.37 5.83
C THR A 28 41.60 -16.80 4.54
N GLN A 29 42.37 -16.88 3.45
CA GLN A 29 41.89 -17.18 2.08
C GLN A 29 40.72 -16.33 1.51
N PRO A 30 40.99 -15.20 0.81
CA PRO A 30 40.07 -14.68 -0.20
C PRO A 30 40.05 -15.61 -1.44
N THR A 31 38.88 -15.93 -1.96
CA THR A 31 38.73 -16.85 -3.11
C THR A 31 39.16 -16.24 -4.44
N GLN A 32 39.94 -16.99 -5.21
CA GLN A 32 40.40 -16.66 -6.55
C GLN A 32 39.23 -16.55 -7.55
N TYR A 33 38.78 -15.32 -7.84
CA TYR A 33 38.14 -14.96 -9.10
C TYR A 33 38.54 -13.53 -9.48
N ASP A 34 39.66 -13.42 -10.19
CA ASP A 34 40.04 -12.20 -10.89
C ASP A 34 39.26 -12.10 -12.20
N TYR A 35 38.67 -10.93 -12.46
CA TYR A 35 38.03 -10.62 -13.74
C TYR A 35 38.00 -9.10 -13.99
N ARG A 36 39.19 -8.47 -14.00
CA ARG A 36 39.36 -7.08 -14.45
C ARG A 36 40.37 -6.94 -15.58
N ASP A 37 40.03 -7.45 -16.75
CA ASP A 37 40.37 -6.72 -17.98
C ASP A 37 39.39 -7.03 -19.13
N PHE A 38 38.84 -5.98 -19.73
CA PHE A 38 38.19 -6.05 -21.04
C PHE A 38 38.27 -4.67 -21.72
N THR A 39 39.49 -4.28 -22.03
CA THR A 39 39.80 -3.06 -22.79
C THR A 39 39.02 -3.02 -24.12
N MET A 40 38.16 -2.01 -24.31
CA MET A 40 37.43 -1.85 -25.58
C MET A 40 38.38 -1.40 -26.70
N PRO A 41 38.39 -2.08 -27.86
CA PRO A 41 39.09 -1.58 -29.03
C PRO A 41 38.31 -0.44 -29.68
N SER A 42 38.90 0.75 -29.73
CA SER A 42 38.40 1.86 -30.55
C SER A 42 38.80 1.66 -32.02
N THR A 43 37.82 1.50 -32.91
CA THR A 43 38.01 1.61 -34.36
C THR A 43 37.01 2.62 -34.92
N SER A 44 37.41 3.40 -35.92
CA SER A 44 36.85 4.74 -36.15
C SER A 44 36.12 4.91 -37.49
N GLN A 45 35.32 6.00 -37.55
CA GLN A 45 34.77 6.65 -38.74
C GLN A 45 33.63 5.95 -39.51
N SER A 46 32.45 6.55 -39.44
CA SER A 46 31.91 7.28 -40.60
C SER A 46 30.97 8.41 -40.13
N GLN A 47 30.81 9.44 -40.96
CA GLN A 47 29.94 10.59 -40.70
C GLN A 47 28.66 10.46 -41.54
N THR A 48 27.50 10.84 -41.00
CA THR A 48 26.56 11.76 -41.67
C THR A 48 25.48 12.30 -40.71
N GLN A 49 24.71 13.26 -41.23
CA GLN A 49 23.76 14.11 -40.52
C GLN A 49 22.52 13.38 -39.98
N ALA A 50 21.80 14.05 -39.07
CA ALA A 50 20.50 13.61 -38.59
C ALA A 50 19.41 13.81 -39.66
N ASP A 51 18.36 12.98 -39.60
CA ASP A 51 17.06 13.34 -40.14
C ASP A 51 15.92 12.67 -39.35
N GLN A 52 14.71 13.21 -39.48
CA GLN A 52 13.52 12.66 -38.83
C GLN A 52 12.95 11.48 -39.65
N LEU A 53 12.38 10.46 -39.00
CA LEU A 53 11.58 9.44 -39.68
C LEU A 53 10.21 9.24 -39.02
N ASP A 54 9.20 9.70 -39.75
CA ASP A 54 7.78 9.50 -39.50
C ASP A 54 7.38 8.02 -39.77
N LEU A 55 6.50 7.46 -38.94
CA LEU A 55 6.12 6.04 -38.97
C LEU A 55 4.90 5.79 -39.87
N GLN A 56 5.00 6.26 -41.11
CA GLN A 56 3.94 6.13 -42.10
C GLN A 56 3.89 4.71 -42.73
N SER A 57 2.69 4.15 -42.86
CA SER A 57 2.48 2.71 -43.08
C SER A 57 3.03 2.16 -44.41
N ARG A 58 4.17 1.47 -44.39
CA ARG A 58 4.64 0.66 -45.52
C ARG A 58 3.83 -0.62 -45.68
N ARG A 59 2.94 -0.65 -46.68
CA ARG A 59 2.34 -1.89 -47.18
C ARG A 59 3.42 -2.71 -47.91
N VAL A 60 3.69 -3.93 -47.45
CA VAL A 60 4.64 -4.85 -48.11
C VAL A 60 3.89 -5.66 -49.16
N SER A 61 4.22 -5.46 -50.43
CA SER A 61 3.77 -6.33 -51.52
C SER A 61 4.67 -7.55 -51.58
N VAL A 62 4.18 -8.70 -51.09
CA VAL A 62 4.86 -10.00 -51.22
C VAL A 62 4.33 -10.70 -52.47
N GLN A 63 5.21 -11.03 -53.40
CA GLN A 63 4.87 -11.87 -54.55
C GLN A 63 4.92 -13.35 -54.13
N ASN A 64 3.99 -14.17 -54.66
CA ASN A 64 3.91 -15.60 -54.36
C ASN A 64 5.20 -16.35 -54.71
N ASN A 65 5.67 -17.18 -53.77
CA ASN A 65 5.50 -18.63 -53.90
C ASN A 65 5.67 -19.34 -52.54
N ASP A 66 5.16 -20.58 -52.45
CA ASP A 66 5.44 -21.59 -51.41
C ASP A 66 5.14 -21.23 -49.95
N ILE A 67 3.84 -21.20 -49.60
CA ILE A 67 3.36 -21.19 -48.20
C ILE A 67 2.76 -22.56 -47.84
N HIS A 68 3.21 -23.16 -46.74
CA HIS A 68 2.68 -24.45 -46.25
C HIS A 68 1.20 -24.33 -45.80
N PRO A 69 0.34 -25.34 -46.09
CA PRO A 69 -1.11 -25.25 -45.90
C PRO A 69 -1.58 -25.08 -44.44
N ARG A 70 -0.74 -25.33 -43.44
CA ARG A 70 -1.07 -25.05 -42.03
C ARG A 70 -1.04 -23.56 -41.69
N LEU A 71 -0.22 -22.74 -42.35
CA LEU A 71 -0.18 -21.31 -42.07
C LEU A 71 -1.41 -20.58 -42.62
N ALA A 72 -1.92 -21.05 -43.78
CA ALA A 72 -3.15 -20.55 -44.39
C ALA A 72 -4.40 -20.79 -43.53
N SER A 73 -4.47 -21.90 -42.76
CA SER A 73 -5.52 -22.12 -41.77
C SER A 73 -5.48 -21.01 -40.72
N ILE A 74 -4.35 -20.85 -40.04
CA ILE A 74 -4.20 -19.92 -38.91
C ILE A 74 -4.52 -18.46 -39.31
N THR A 75 -4.24 -18.06 -40.56
CA THR A 75 -4.62 -16.74 -41.07
C THR A 75 -6.11 -16.60 -41.40
N ASN A 76 -6.81 -17.68 -41.76
CA ASN A 76 -8.27 -17.69 -41.91
C ASN A 76 -8.96 -17.79 -40.54
N ASP A 77 -8.48 -18.64 -39.65
CA ASP A 77 -8.95 -18.80 -38.27
C ASP A 77 -8.85 -17.48 -37.46
N LEU A 78 -7.91 -16.60 -37.83
CA LEU A 78 -7.77 -15.24 -37.28
C LEU A 78 -8.66 -14.20 -38.01
N ALA A 79 -9.09 -14.47 -39.24
CA ALA A 79 -9.96 -13.59 -40.02
C ALA A 79 -11.46 -13.83 -39.75
N ASP A 80 -11.84 -15.07 -39.38
CA ASP A 80 -13.20 -15.43 -38.93
C ASP A 80 -13.50 -14.99 -37.49
N LEU A 81 -12.54 -14.37 -36.78
CA LEU A 81 -12.79 -13.64 -35.53
C LEU A 81 -13.45 -12.28 -35.82
N GLN A 82 -14.65 -12.33 -36.39
CA GLN A 82 -15.59 -11.22 -36.30
C GLN A 82 -15.99 -11.05 -34.83
N PHE A 83 -15.32 -10.11 -34.16
CA PHE A 83 -15.87 -9.54 -32.94
C PHE A 83 -17.16 -8.81 -33.31
N GLU A 84 -18.29 -9.26 -32.75
CA GLU A 84 -19.51 -8.45 -32.74
C GLU A 84 -19.23 -7.25 -31.81
N GLU A 85 -18.91 -6.10 -32.41
CA GLU A 85 -18.96 -4.83 -31.71
C GLU A 85 -20.44 -4.55 -31.39
N GLU A 86 -20.85 -4.81 -30.14
CA GLU A 86 -22.18 -4.40 -29.66
C GLU A 86 -22.27 -2.86 -29.77
N ASP A 87 -23.16 -2.37 -30.64
CA ASP A 87 -23.30 -0.96 -31.03
C ASP A 87 -23.68 -0.03 -29.86
N ASP A 88 -22.68 0.43 -29.10
CA ASP A 88 -22.82 1.57 -28.18
C ASP A 88 -22.61 2.88 -28.98
N GLU A 89 -23.70 3.36 -29.60
CA GLU A 89 -23.73 4.42 -30.62
C GLU A 89 -23.21 5.78 -30.09
N ASN A 90 -21.90 6.06 -30.23
CA ASN A 90 -21.34 7.44 -30.30
C ASN A 90 -19.87 7.50 -30.77
N GLY A 91 -19.65 7.40 -32.09
CA GLY A 91 -18.31 7.46 -32.68
C GLY A 91 -17.77 8.89 -32.91
N VAL A 92 -16.86 9.36 -32.05
CA VAL A 92 -15.95 10.49 -32.36
C VAL A 92 -14.52 10.14 -31.94
N GLY A 93 -13.62 9.96 -32.91
CA GLY A 93 -12.23 9.59 -32.66
C GLY A 93 -11.32 10.78 -32.31
N GLY A 94 -10.42 10.59 -31.35
CA GLY A 94 -9.29 11.51 -31.10
C GLY A 94 -8.92 11.73 -29.64
N ASN A 95 -7.90 11.01 -29.15
CA ASN A 95 -7.08 11.37 -27.97
C ASN A 95 -7.79 11.75 -26.65
N SER A 96 -8.97 11.21 -26.35
CA SER A 96 -9.56 11.31 -25.01
C SER A 96 -10.10 9.95 -24.55
N ALA A 97 -9.21 9.08 -24.08
CA ALA A 97 -9.53 7.74 -23.62
C ALA A 97 -10.19 7.76 -22.22
N TYR A 98 -11.49 8.02 -22.22
CA TYR A 98 -12.46 7.66 -21.17
C TYR A 98 -12.01 7.91 -19.72
N VAL A 99 -12.28 9.11 -19.21
CA VAL A 99 -12.51 9.28 -17.76
C VAL A 99 -13.86 8.64 -17.42
N LYS A 100 -13.88 7.31 -17.39
CA LYS A 100 -15.00 6.54 -16.82
C LYS A 100 -15.05 6.90 -15.34
N GLU A 101 -16.04 7.69 -14.94
CA GLU A 101 -16.06 8.32 -13.61
C GLU A 101 -15.87 7.26 -12.52
N LEU A 102 -14.83 7.43 -11.71
CA LEU A 102 -14.52 6.47 -10.65
C LEU A 102 -15.65 6.52 -9.61
N PRO A 103 -16.10 5.36 -9.08
CA PRO A 103 -17.16 5.32 -8.08
C PRO A 103 -16.90 6.28 -6.91
N PRO A 104 -17.94 6.85 -6.28
CA PRO A 104 -17.77 7.88 -5.24
C PRO A 104 -16.93 7.39 -4.04
N HIS A 105 -16.93 6.08 -3.79
CA HIS A 105 -16.13 5.40 -2.77
C HIS A 105 -14.67 5.08 -3.18
N ALA A 106 -14.22 5.50 -4.36
CA ALA A 106 -12.86 5.29 -4.82
C ALA A 106 -11.83 6.04 -3.95
N CYS A 107 -10.73 5.35 -3.62
CA CYS A 107 -9.62 5.89 -2.85
C CYS A 107 -9.02 7.13 -3.53
N LYS A 108 -9.14 8.29 -2.88
CA LYS A 108 -8.73 9.59 -3.47
C LYS A 108 -7.21 9.72 -3.73
N TYR A 109 -6.38 8.81 -3.23
CA TYR A 109 -4.96 8.72 -3.58
C TYR A 109 -4.73 7.90 -4.87
N CYS A 110 -5.21 6.65 -4.93
CA CYS A 110 -4.80 5.68 -5.96
C CYS A 110 -5.92 5.16 -6.89
N GLY A 111 -7.20 5.44 -6.61
CA GLY A 111 -8.35 5.03 -7.43
C GLY A 111 -8.93 3.63 -7.14
N ILE A 112 -8.37 2.88 -6.19
CA ILE A 112 -8.94 1.58 -5.75
C ILE A 112 -10.34 1.78 -5.17
N HIS A 113 -11.31 1.01 -5.66
CA HIS A 113 -12.74 1.16 -5.38
C HIS A 113 -13.47 -0.17 -5.11
N ASP A 114 -12.75 -1.21 -4.66
CA ASP A 114 -13.36 -2.43 -4.12
C ASP A 114 -14.00 -2.10 -2.76
N PRO A 115 -15.34 -2.22 -2.59
CA PRO A 115 -16.07 -1.93 -1.35
C PRO A 115 -15.47 -2.55 -0.10
N ALA A 116 -14.96 -3.79 -0.18
CA ALA A 116 -14.43 -4.50 0.98
C ALA A 116 -13.03 -4.00 1.41
N THR A 117 -12.41 -3.11 0.63
CA THR A 117 -11.05 -2.58 0.84
C THR A 117 -11.01 -1.10 1.18
N VAL A 118 -12.14 -0.38 1.05
CA VAL A 118 -12.24 1.08 1.23
C VAL A 118 -12.95 1.48 2.52
N VAL A 119 -12.57 2.64 3.03
CA VAL A 119 -13.05 3.21 4.30
C VAL A 119 -13.30 4.70 4.10
N MET A 120 -14.44 5.19 4.59
CA MET A 120 -14.75 6.62 4.60
C MET A 120 -14.16 7.25 5.86
N CYS A 121 -13.42 8.36 5.72
CA CYS A 121 -13.10 9.21 6.86
C CYS A 121 -14.28 10.14 7.17
N ASN A 122 -14.78 10.12 8.40
CA ASN A 122 -15.98 10.87 8.75
C ASN A 122 -15.78 12.39 8.85
N ASN A 123 -14.55 12.85 9.07
CA ASN A 123 -14.21 14.26 9.19
C ASN A 123 -14.21 15.00 7.84
N CYS A 124 -13.71 14.36 6.77
CA CYS A 124 -13.58 14.97 5.43
C CYS A 124 -14.49 14.35 4.35
N LYS A 125 -15.22 13.29 4.69
CA LYS A 125 -16.10 12.51 3.79
C LYS A 125 -15.42 11.99 2.51
N LYS A 126 -14.09 11.82 2.56
CA LYS A 126 -13.28 11.19 1.50
C LYS A 126 -13.02 9.72 1.83
N TRP A 127 -12.94 8.91 0.77
CA TRP A 127 -12.68 7.48 0.84
C TRP A 127 -11.19 7.16 0.59
N PHE A 128 -10.69 6.16 1.31
CA PHE A 128 -9.31 5.68 1.20
C PHE A 128 -9.26 4.16 1.38
N CYS A 129 -8.35 3.46 0.68
CA CYS A 129 -8.22 2.02 0.81
C CYS A 129 -7.28 1.60 1.95
N ASN A 130 -7.39 0.34 2.38
CA ASN A 130 -6.48 -0.29 3.34
C ASN A 130 -5.13 -0.72 2.73
N GLY A 131 -4.98 -0.62 1.39
CA GLY A 131 -3.75 -0.92 0.66
C GLY A 131 -2.60 0.04 0.97
N ARG A 132 -1.37 -0.45 0.92
CA ARG A 132 -0.13 0.32 1.14
C ARG A 132 0.39 1.03 -0.11
N GLY A 133 0.23 0.40 -1.28
CA GLY A 133 0.89 0.85 -2.52
C GLY A 133 2.39 1.09 -2.32
N SER A 134 2.90 2.16 -2.90
CA SER A 134 4.30 2.62 -2.77
C SER A 134 4.58 3.40 -1.47
N THR A 135 3.91 3.07 -0.35
CA THR A 135 4.03 3.80 0.92
C THR A 135 4.14 2.88 2.15
N SER A 136 4.71 3.40 3.25
CA SER A 136 5.04 2.61 4.46
C SER A 136 3.84 2.18 5.33
N GLY A 137 2.61 2.49 4.92
CA GLY A 137 1.38 2.27 5.67
C GLY A 137 0.17 2.40 4.76
N SER A 138 -1.01 1.96 5.20
CA SER A 138 -2.22 2.02 4.37
C SER A 138 -2.60 3.46 4.01
N HIS A 139 -3.25 3.65 2.86
CA HIS A 139 -3.73 4.96 2.43
C HIS A 139 -4.68 5.61 3.45
N ILE A 140 -5.61 4.86 4.06
CA ILE A 140 -6.48 5.38 5.11
C ILE A 140 -5.70 5.81 6.37
N ILE A 141 -4.76 5.01 6.89
CA ILE A 141 -3.99 5.40 8.09
C ILE A 141 -3.04 6.57 7.79
N ASN A 142 -2.45 6.63 6.60
CA ASN A 142 -1.67 7.79 6.16
C ASN A 142 -2.51 9.08 6.12
N HIS A 143 -3.76 9.02 5.63
CA HIS A 143 -4.68 10.15 5.69
C HIS A 143 -5.00 10.57 7.14
N LEU A 144 -5.47 9.63 7.97
CA LEU A 144 -5.90 9.92 9.34
C LEU A 144 -4.80 10.58 10.17
N VAL A 145 -3.55 10.10 10.06
CA VAL A 145 -2.40 10.69 10.77
C VAL A 145 -2.07 12.10 10.27
N ARG A 146 -2.17 12.37 8.96
CA ARG A 146 -1.80 13.67 8.36
C ARG A 146 -2.83 14.75 8.59
N ALA A 147 -4.10 14.43 8.35
CA ALA A 147 -5.23 15.32 8.61
C ALA A 147 -5.61 15.40 10.11
N LYS A 148 -4.98 14.58 10.97
CA LYS A 148 -5.28 14.42 12.41
C LYS A 148 -6.72 13.93 12.69
N HIS A 149 -7.36 13.34 11.68
CA HIS A 149 -8.68 12.73 11.74
C HIS A 149 -8.65 11.42 12.53
N ARG A 150 -9.79 11.03 13.08
CA ARG A 150 -9.87 9.92 14.06
C ARG A 150 -11.02 8.96 13.82
N GLU A 151 -12.03 9.37 13.07
CA GLU A 151 -13.30 8.65 12.93
C GLU A 151 -13.51 8.14 11.51
N VAL A 152 -14.06 6.93 11.39
CA VAL A 152 -14.30 6.27 10.09
C VAL A 152 -15.61 5.46 10.07
N THR A 153 -16.10 5.20 8.85
CA THR A 153 -17.20 4.28 8.56
C THR A 153 -16.77 3.29 7.48
N LEU A 154 -17.21 2.03 7.60
CA LEU A 154 -17.01 0.98 6.61
C LEU A 154 -18.02 1.11 5.44
N HIS A 155 -17.76 0.45 4.31
CA HIS A 155 -18.67 0.47 3.15
C HIS A 155 -19.90 -0.43 3.36
N GLY A 156 -21.04 -0.06 2.78
CA GLY A 156 -22.29 -0.85 2.84
C GLY A 156 -22.11 -2.30 2.38
N ASP A 157 -21.50 -2.51 1.21
CA ASP A 157 -21.14 -3.86 0.70
C ASP A 157 -19.84 -4.44 1.31
N GLY A 158 -19.36 -3.86 2.42
CA GLY A 158 -18.21 -4.36 3.16
C GLY A 158 -18.55 -5.62 4.00
N PRO A 159 -17.54 -6.32 4.54
CA PRO A 159 -17.74 -7.56 5.29
C PRO A 159 -18.53 -7.40 6.61
N LEU A 160 -18.78 -6.16 7.04
CA LEU A 160 -19.46 -5.79 8.29
C LEU A 160 -20.53 -4.71 8.07
N GLY A 161 -20.97 -4.49 6.82
CA GLY A 161 -21.92 -3.44 6.46
C GLY A 161 -21.41 -2.01 6.68
N GLU A 162 -22.31 -1.04 6.56
CA GLU A 162 -22.06 0.38 6.88
C GLU A 162 -21.98 0.58 8.40
N THR A 163 -20.87 0.14 8.99
CA THR A 163 -20.60 0.23 10.44
C THR A 163 -19.64 1.39 10.75
N ILE A 164 -20.03 2.24 11.70
CA ILE A 164 -19.16 3.25 12.33
C ILE A 164 -18.30 2.56 13.38
N LEU A 165 -16.98 2.81 13.39
CA LEU A 165 -16.09 2.20 14.38
C LEU A 165 -16.09 3.00 15.70
N GLU A 166 -16.80 2.51 16.70
CA GLU A 166 -16.90 3.12 18.04
C GLU A 166 -16.76 2.11 19.19
N CYS A 167 -16.40 2.61 20.38
CA CYS A 167 -16.28 1.80 21.59
C CYS A 167 -17.67 1.44 22.16
N TYR A 168 -17.97 0.15 22.28
CA TYR A 168 -19.23 -0.35 22.84
C TYR A 168 -19.55 0.21 24.24
N SER A 169 -18.51 0.48 25.05
CA SER A 169 -18.66 0.96 26.44
C SER A 169 -18.80 2.48 26.58
N CYS A 170 -18.39 3.29 25.61
CA CYS A 170 -18.33 4.76 25.78
C CYS A 170 -18.55 5.60 24.51
N GLY A 171 -18.86 5.00 23.37
CA GLY A 171 -19.19 5.69 22.11
C GLY A 171 -18.04 6.44 21.43
N VAL A 172 -16.81 6.42 21.95
CA VAL A 172 -15.70 7.15 21.32
C VAL A 172 -15.26 6.46 20.01
N ARG A 173 -15.10 7.26 18.96
CA ARG A 173 -14.87 6.83 17.56
C ARG A 173 -13.40 6.86 17.12
N ASN A 174 -12.48 7.12 18.04
CA ASN A 174 -11.06 7.31 17.74
C ASN A 174 -10.36 5.95 17.48
N VAL A 175 -10.22 5.58 16.22
CA VAL A 175 -9.67 4.26 15.80
C VAL A 175 -8.27 3.96 16.37
N PHE A 176 -7.48 4.96 16.75
CA PHE A 176 -6.15 4.79 17.33
C PHE A 176 -6.16 4.34 18.80
N VAL A 177 -7.29 4.41 19.51
CA VAL A 177 -7.45 3.86 20.86
C VAL A 177 -8.37 2.64 20.92
N LEU A 178 -9.10 2.37 19.82
CA LEU A 178 -9.96 1.20 19.69
C LEU A 178 -9.14 -0.07 19.41
N GLY A 179 -9.58 -1.15 20.04
CA GLY A 179 -9.18 -2.51 19.75
C GLY A 179 -10.38 -3.43 19.85
N PHE A 180 -10.15 -4.70 19.56
CA PHE A 180 -11.14 -5.76 19.72
C PHE A 180 -10.70 -6.75 20.81
N ILE A 181 -11.69 -7.37 21.45
CA ILE A 181 -11.52 -8.59 22.23
C ILE A 181 -12.36 -9.68 21.54
N PRO A 182 -11.79 -10.84 21.20
CA PRO A 182 -12.54 -11.98 20.67
C PRO A 182 -13.28 -12.72 21.80
N ALA A 183 -14.51 -13.16 21.56
CA ALA A 183 -15.20 -14.07 22.46
C ALA A 183 -14.55 -15.47 22.44
N LYS A 184 -14.63 -16.20 23.56
CA LYS A 184 -14.00 -17.53 23.73
C LYS A 184 -14.83 -18.70 23.16
N ALA A 185 -16.07 -18.46 22.75
CA ALA A 185 -17.02 -19.49 22.29
C ALA A 185 -17.65 -19.19 20.93
N ASP A 186 -17.88 -17.91 20.61
CA ASP A 186 -18.54 -17.46 19.38
C ASP A 186 -17.58 -16.62 18.52
N SER A 187 -17.81 -16.56 17.21
CA SER A 187 -17.06 -15.71 16.27
C SER A 187 -17.33 -14.19 16.41
N VAL A 188 -17.81 -13.76 17.59
CA VAL A 188 -18.16 -12.38 17.91
C VAL A 188 -16.93 -11.64 18.44
N VAL A 189 -16.74 -10.41 17.96
CA VAL A 189 -15.70 -9.49 18.42
C VAL A 189 -16.35 -8.21 18.95
N VAL A 190 -15.89 -7.70 20.09
CA VAL A 190 -16.41 -6.45 20.69
C VAL A 190 -15.35 -5.36 20.67
N LEU A 191 -15.75 -4.17 20.22
CA LEU A 191 -14.87 -3.00 20.09
C LEU A 191 -14.79 -2.22 21.40
N LEU A 192 -13.59 -2.09 21.96
CA LEU A 192 -13.33 -1.40 23.23
C LEU A 192 -12.06 -0.55 23.20
N CYS A 193 -12.06 0.56 23.93
CA CYS A 193 -10.85 1.33 24.22
C CYS A 193 -9.91 0.54 25.12
N ARG A 194 -8.59 0.57 24.82
CA ARG A 194 -7.57 -0.04 25.69
C ARG A 194 -7.64 0.43 27.14
N GLN A 195 -7.98 1.71 27.32
CA GLN A 195 -8.18 2.37 28.61
C GLN A 195 -9.28 3.44 28.44
N PRO A 196 -10.19 3.63 29.40
CA PRO A 196 -10.41 2.79 30.58
C PRO A 196 -11.18 1.48 30.26
N CYS A 197 -11.92 1.43 29.16
CA CYS A 197 -13.01 0.46 28.94
C CYS A 197 -12.60 -1.03 28.98
N ALA A 198 -11.45 -1.41 28.40
CA ALA A 198 -10.98 -2.79 28.42
C ALA A 198 -10.29 -3.21 29.73
N ALA A 199 -10.07 -2.28 30.67
CA ALA A 199 -9.34 -2.50 31.92
C ALA A 199 -10.19 -2.27 33.19
N GLN A 200 -11.23 -1.45 33.09
CA GLN A 200 -12.25 -1.32 34.12
C GLN A 200 -13.32 -2.38 33.90
N ASN A 201 -13.36 -3.40 34.77
CA ASN A 201 -14.37 -4.46 34.78
C ASN A 201 -15.74 -3.94 35.31
N SER A 202 -16.20 -2.81 34.78
CA SER A 202 -17.38 -2.06 35.22
C SER A 202 -18.68 -2.52 34.53
N LEU A 203 -18.56 -3.20 33.38
CA LEU A 203 -19.63 -4.00 32.78
C LEU A 203 -19.80 -5.30 33.59
N LYS A 204 -20.54 -5.21 34.70
CA LYS A 204 -20.65 -6.26 35.73
C LYS A 204 -21.06 -7.66 35.22
N ASP A 205 -21.71 -7.73 34.07
CA ASP A 205 -22.24 -8.96 33.47
C ASP A 205 -21.35 -9.52 32.34
N MET A 206 -20.27 -8.80 31.94
CA MET A 206 -19.39 -9.14 30.82
C MET A 206 -17.92 -9.00 31.20
N ASN A 207 -17.36 -10.07 31.77
CA ASN A 207 -15.95 -10.13 32.20
C ASN A 207 -15.00 -10.24 30.99
N TRP A 208 -14.75 -9.11 30.33
CA TRP A 208 -13.80 -9.01 29.22
C TRP A 208 -12.36 -9.25 29.68
N ASP A 209 -11.62 -10.01 28.87
CA ASP A 209 -10.24 -10.40 29.16
C ASP A 209 -9.26 -9.36 28.58
N GLN A 210 -8.71 -8.50 29.45
CA GLN A 210 -7.83 -7.39 29.02
C GLN A 210 -6.59 -7.88 28.26
N GLU A 211 -6.06 -9.08 28.59
CA GLU A 211 -4.88 -9.64 27.92
C GLU A 211 -5.17 -10.03 26.46
N GLN A 212 -6.45 -10.26 26.13
CA GLN A 212 -6.90 -10.57 24.78
C GLN A 212 -7.16 -9.33 23.91
N TRP A 213 -7.08 -8.11 24.47
CA TRP A 213 -7.26 -6.87 23.73
C TRP A 213 -6.17 -6.67 22.67
N LYS A 214 -6.58 -6.44 21.42
CA LYS A 214 -5.68 -6.17 20.29
C LYS A 214 -6.15 -4.93 19.52
N PRO A 215 -5.24 -4.03 19.09
CA PRO A 215 -5.62 -2.79 18.39
C PRO A 215 -6.28 -3.09 17.04
N LEU A 216 -7.20 -2.23 16.58
CA LEU A 216 -7.78 -2.34 15.24
C LEU A 216 -6.80 -1.99 14.11
N ILE A 217 -5.66 -1.40 14.47
CA ILE A 217 -4.58 -0.99 13.57
C ILE A 217 -3.32 -1.76 13.94
N ALA A 218 -2.79 -2.54 13.01
CA ALA A 218 -1.52 -3.25 13.09
C ALA A 218 -0.69 -2.90 11.85
N ASP A 219 0.63 -2.82 11.95
CA ASP A 219 1.53 -2.55 10.81
C ASP A 219 1.13 -1.35 9.91
N ARG A 220 0.51 -0.32 10.52
CA ARG A 220 -0.01 0.90 9.87
C ARG A 220 -1.16 0.63 8.87
N CYS A 221 -1.89 -0.47 9.01
CA CYS A 221 -3.13 -0.76 8.30
C CYS A 221 -4.23 -1.27 9.25
N PHE A 222 -5.48 -1.29 8.81
CA PHE A 222 -6.56 -1.96 9.53
C PHE A 222 -6.44 -3.48 9.38
N LEU A 223 -6.93 -4.22 10.38
CA LEU A 223 -6.96 -5.68 10.36
C LEU A 223 -7.75 -6.23 9.16
N HIS A 224 -7.24 -7.29 8.53
CA HIS A 224 -7.76 -7.90 7.29
C HIS A 224 -9.23 -8.34 7.35
N TRP A 225 -9.75 -8.70 8.54
CA TRP A 225 -11.15 -9.07 8.74
C TRP A 225 -12.10 -7.86 8.85
N LEU A 226 -11.57 -6.72 9.28
CA LEU A 226 -12.30 -5.45 9.42
C LEU A 226 -12.36 -4.73 8.08
N VAL A 227 -11.23 -4.69 7.36
CA VAL A 227 -11.10 -4.13 6.01
C VAL A 227 -10.10 -4.98 5.23
N LYS A 228 -10.52 -5.55 4.09
CA LYS A 228 -9.66 -6.40 3.26
C LYS A 228 -8.49 -5.60 2.68
N GLN A 229 -7.37 -6.27 2.46
CA GLN A 229 -6.29 -5.72 1.63
C GLN A 229 -6.68 -5.84 0.14
N PRO A 230 -6.52 -4.79 -0.67
CA PRO A 230 -6.75 -4.88 -2.11
C PRO A 230 -5.70 -5.78 -2.77
N SER A 231 -6.12 -6.56 -3.77
CA SER A 231 -5.27 -7.51 -4.47
C SER A 231 -4.04 -6.85 -5.09
N GLU A 232 -2.94 -7.60 -5.22
CA GLU A 232 -1.67 -7.12 -5.79
C GLU A 232 -1.85 -6.57 -7.20
N GLN A 233 -2.57 -7.29 -8.07
CA GLN A 233 -2.97 -6.82 -9.41
C GLN A 233 -3.86 -5.56 -9.37
N GLY A 234 -4.61 -5.35 -8.30
CA GLY A 234 -5.36 -4.10 -8.06
C GLY A 234 -4.43 -2.95 -7.67
N GLN A 235 -3.46 -3.20 -6.77
CA GLN A 235 -2.48 -2.21 -6.33
C GLN A 235 -1.50 -1.82 -7.44
N LEU A 236 -1.12 -2.74 -8.34
CA LEU A 236 -0.25 -2.45 -9.50
C LEU A 236 -0.97 -1.64 -10.60
N ARG A 237 -2.26 -1.91 -10.85
CA ARG A 237 -3.07 -1.15 -11.82
C ARG A 237 -3.57 0.21 -11.29
N ALA A 238 -3.57 0.41 -9.98
CA ALA A 238 -3.91 1.68 -9.35
C ALA A 238 -2.87 2.76 -9.67
N ARG A 239 -3.23 4.04 -9.49
CA ARG A 239 -2.28 5.15 -9.61
C ARG A 239 -1.18 5.00 -8.56
N GLN A 240 0.06 4.78 -9.03
CA GLN A 240 1.24 4.72 -8.18
C GLN A 240 1.53 6.11 -7.61
N ILE A 241 1.60 6.22 -6.28
CA ILE A 241 1.65 7.51 -5.59
C ILE A 241 2.70 7.49 -4.47
N SER A 242 3.72 8.31 -4.62
CA SER A 242 4.77 8.46 -3.60
C SER A 242 4.24 9.12 -2.32
N ALA A 243 4.90 8.83 -1.20
CA ALA A 243 4.61 9.52 0.05
C ALA A 243 4.74 11.05 -0.06
N ALA A 244 5.66 11.57 -0.88
CA ALA A 244 5.82 13.01 -1.11
C ALA A 244 4.61 13.64 -1.82
N GLN A 245 4.02 12.93 -2.80
CA GLN A 245 2.79 13.37 -3.46
C GLN A 245 1.59 13.37 -2.50
N ILE A 246 1.49 12.38 -1.60
CA ILE A 246 0.49 12.38 -0.52
C ILE A 246 0.66 13.59 0.40
N ASN A 247 1.90 13.90 0.84
CA ASN A 247 2.16 15.06 1.70
C ASN A 247 1.61 16.36 1.08
N LYS A 248 1.96 16.60 -0.20
CA LYS A 248 1.55 17.80 -0.93
C LYS A 248 0.03 17.87 -1.13
N LEU A 249 -0.63 16.74 -1.39
CA LEU A 249 -2.09 16.70 -1.51
C LEU A 249 -2.79 16.97 -0.17
N GLU A 250 -2.31 16.37 0.92
CA GLU A 250 -2.81 16.61 2.28
C GLU A 250 -2.55 18.05 2.78
N GLU A 251 -1.55 18.73 2.23
CA GLU A 251 -1.34 20.16 2.43
C GLU A 251 -2.34 20.99 1.62
N LEU A 252 -2.49 20.73 0.32
CA LEU A 252 -3.49 21.40 -0.53
C LEU A 252 -4.93 21.22 -0.01
N TRP A 253 -5.26 20.06 0.58
CA TRP A 253 -6.57 19.78 1.17
C TRP A 253 -6.93 20.58 2.44
N LYS A 254 -5.98 21.31 3.03
CA LYS A 254 -6.26 22.26 4.14
C LYS A 254 -6.86 23.55 3.61
N ASP A 255 -6.40 24.01 2.45
CA ASP A 255 -6.76 25.29 1.86
C ASP A 255 -7.85 25.12 0.77
N ASN A 256 -7.84 24.00 0.04
CA ASN A 256 -8.84 23.62 -0.95
C ASN A 256 -9.21 22.13 -0.83
N ILE A 257 -10.39 21.88 -0.27
CA ILE A 257 -10.94 20.53 -0.02
C ILE A 257 -11.13 19.73 -1.33
N GLU A 258 -11.36 20.38 -2.46
CA GLU A 258 -11.65 19.73 -3.74
C GLU A 258 -10.40 19.45 -4.60
N ALA A 259 -9.20 19.85 -4.15
CA ALA A 259 -7.98 19.65 -4.92
C ALA A 259 -7.75 18.17 -5.31
N THR A 260 -7.47 17.92 -6.59
CA THR A 260 -7.16 16.59 -7.13
C THR A 260 -5.75 16.57 -7.74
N PHE A 261 -5.27 15.38 -8.09
CA PHE A 261 -4.09 15.23 -8.93
C PHE A 261 -4.44 15.61 -10.37
N GLN A 262 -3.87 16.72 -10.84
CA GLN A 262 -3.49 16.89 -12.24
C GLN A 262 -2.20 16.10 -12.52
#